data_AF-A0A6P0R6K2-F1
#
_entry.id   AF-A0A6P0R6K2-F1
#
_cell.length_a   1.000
_cell.length_b   1.000
_cell.length_c   1.000
_cell.angle_alpha   90.00
_cell.angle_beta   90.00
_cell.angle_gamma   90.00
#
_symmetry.space_group_name_H-M   'P 1'
#
loop_
_entity.id
_entity.type
_entity.pdbx_description
1 polymer ?
#
loop_
_entity_poly.entity_id
_entity_poly.type
_entity_poly.pdbx_seq_one_letter_code
_entity_poly.pdbx_strand_id
1 'polypeptide(L)'
;MITTEEIKAILGRIAEDKETPSDLKQLKKAISSNEKMEFQLGETIVNVGKGQGIHIGNQVIQQFDLDTIREILKEKKASQTTRMGFILIVMVLLLGMIYIVYMDQIKEHDQLNPQPSINQTQPKIPKYPNEFPENATLLVTKLNNARLQGEEGDRQTGSFYSYNVWLEDVSLESPHDSTENNRHVQQYTIIGKWSSKVYKEINTFGLRVDTPWGSNKTPYGNFTVKFEMINERVTNIQLDVARHDDSANNYAAEKAKQLIQSKISEVLQVF
;
A
#
# COMPACT_ATOMS: atom_id res chain seq x y z
N MET A 1 -37.74 -19.65 13.82
CA MET A 1 -36.28 -19.51 13.67
C MET A 1 -35.98 -18.05 13.94
N ILE A 2 -34.99 -17.71 14.76
CA ILE A 2 -34.68 -16.29 15.01
C ILE A 2 -33.88 -15.75 13.84
N THR A 3 -34.23 -14.56 13.37
CA THR A 3 -33.62 -13.90 12.23
C THR A 3 -32.44 -13.03 12.66
N THR A 4 -31.56 -12.73 11.70
CA THR A 4 -30.45 -11.79 11.87
C THR A 4 -30.90 -10.44 12.43
N GLU A 5 -32.01 -9.89 11.93
CA GLU A 5 -32.52 -8.58 12.37
C GLU A 5 -33.03 -8.62 13.82
N GLU A 6 -33.64 -9.74 14.24
CA GLU A 6 -34.05 -9.93 15.62
C GLU A 6 -32.85 -10.01 16.58
N ILE A 7 -31.78 -10.72 16.20
CA ILE A 7 -30.53 -10.76 16.97
C ILE A 7 -29.89 -9.38 17.06
N LYS A 8 -29.84 -8.64 15.96
CA LYS A 8 -29.32 -7.28 15.92
C LYS A 8 -30.08 -6.35 16.86
N ALA A 9 -31.42 -6.44 16.86
CA ALA A 9 -32.27 -5.67 17.77
C ALA A 9 -32.03 -6.04 19.24
N ILE A 10 -31.82 -7.32 19.55
CA ILE A 10 -31.46 -7.80 20.89
C ILE A 10 -30.13 -7.20 21.35
N LEU A 11 -29.09 -7.28 20.53
CA LEU A 11 -27.78 -6.71 20.86
C LEU A 11 -27.85 -5.19 21.05
N GLY A 12 -28.66 -4.50 20.24
CA GLY A 12 -28.94 -3.07 20.42
C GLY A 12 -29.56 -2.76 21.79
N ARG A 13 -30.50 -3.59 22.25
CA ARG A 13 -31.09 -3.45 23.60
C ARG A 13 -30.08 -3.74 24.71
N ILE A 14 -29.24 -4.75 24.56
CA ILE A 14 -28.17 -5.07 25.53
C ILE A 14 -27.19 -3.90 25.67
N ALA A 15 -26.83 -3.26 24.56
CA ALA A 15 -25.95 -2.08 24.57
C ALA A 15 -26.54 -0.89 25.36
N GLU A 16 -27.86 -0.88 25.56
CA GLU A 16 -28.60 0.19 26.24
C GLU A 16 -29.11 -0.20 27.63
N ASP A 17 -28.75 -1.38 28.14
CA ASP A 17 -29.29 -1.96 29.38
C ASP A 17 -30.82 -2.11 29.35
N LYS A 18 -31.38 -2.40 28.16
CA LYS A 18 -32.83 -2.53 27.89
C LYS A 18 -33.25 -3.93 27.47
N GLU A 19 -32.37 -4.91 27.61
CA GLU A 19 -32.67 -6.29 27.26
C GLU A 19 -33.71 -6.93 28.17
N THR A 20 -34.55 -7.79 27.60
CA THR A 20 -35.55 -8.55 28.34
C THR A 20 -35.10 -9.99 28.60
N PRO A 21 -35.70 -10.71 29.56
CA PRO A 21 -35.43 -12.14 29.73
C PRO A 21 -35.71 -12.98 28.46
N SER A 22 -36.67 -12.54 27.64
CA SER A 22 -36.96 -13.16 26.34
C SER A 22 -35.81 -12.96 25.36
N ASP A 23 -35.23 -11.76 25.32
CA ASP A 23 -34.07 -11.45 24.48
C ASP A 23 -32.87 -12.33 24.82
N LEU A 24 -32.58 -12.49 26.12
CA LEU A 24 -31.49 -13.35 26.58
C LEU A 24 -31.71 -14.81 26.21
N LYS A 25 -32.94 -15.31 26.32
CA LYS A 25 -33.31 -16.68 25.94
C LYS A 25 -33.15 -16.90 24.44
N GLN A 26 -33.58 -15.93 23.63
CA GLN A 26 -33.48 -15.96 22.18
C GLN A 26 -32.02 -15.89 21.71
N LEU A 27 -31.21 -15.02 22.31
CA LEU A 27 -29.79 -14.90 22.02
C LEU A 27 -29.02 -16.17 22.41
N LYS A 28 -29.28 -16.74 23.60
CA LYS A 28 -28.71 -18.04 24.02
C LYS A 28 -29.05 -19.15 23.03
N LYS A 29 -30.30 -19.20 22.56
CA LYS A 29 -30.75 -20.18 21.57
C LYS A 29 -30.04 -20.01 20.22
N ALA A 30 -29.81 -18.78 19.79
CA ALA A 30 -29.08 -18.47 18.56
C ALA A 30 -27.60 -18.89 18.63
N ILE A 31 -26.95 -18.70 19.78
CA ILE A 31 -25.55 -19.09 19.97
C ILE A 31 -25.40 -20.61 20.04
N SER A 32 -26.39 -21.26 20.64
CA SER A 32 -26.44 -22.73 20.77
C SER A 32 -26.93 -23.43 19.49
N SER A 33 -27.38 -22.68 18.47
CA SER A 33 -27.75 -23.27 17.20
C SER A 33 -26.51 -23.56 16.35
N ASN A 34 -26.62 -24.56 15.48
CA ASN A 34 -25.57 -24.87 14.50
C ASN A 34 -25.58 -23.93 13.29
N GLU A 35 -26.43 -22.90 13.31
CA GLU A 35 -26.58 -21.95 12.21
C GLU A 35 -25.58 -20.82 12.37
N LYS A 36 -24.79 -20.59 11.32
CA LYS A 36 -23.91 -19.42 11.25
C LYS A 36 -24.74 -18.19 10.88
N MET A 37 -24.71 -17.19 11.74
CA MET A 37 -25.25 -15.86 11.47
C MET A 37 -24.12 -14.84 11.49
N GLU A 38 -24.01 -14.05 10.44
CA GLU A 38 -23.02 -12.99 10.30
C GLU A 38 -23.75 -11.71 9.87
N PHE A 39 -23.56 -10.63 10.61
CA PHE A 39 -24.23 -9.36 10.34
C PHE A 39 -23.47 -8.16 10.89
N GLN A 40 -23.82 -6.98 10.38
CA GLN A 40 -23.18 -5.72 10.74
C GLN A 40 -24.02 -4.93 11.76
N LEU A 41 -23.38 -4.54 12.86
CA LEU A 41 -23.88 -3.66 13.91
C LEU A 41 -23.02 -2.38 13.95
N GLY A 42 -23.49 -1.32 13.28
CA GLY A 42 -22.67 -0.12 13.06
C GLY A 42 -21.50 -0.44 12.12
N GLU A 43 -20.26 -0.25 12.58
CA GLU A 43 -19.03 -0.65 11.86
C GLU A 43 -18.55 -2.05 12.29
N THR A 44 -19.19 -2.65 13.30
CA THR A 44 -18.74 -3.90 13.90
C THR A 44 -19.43 -5.08 13.23
N ILE A 45 -18.65 -6.06 12.77
CA ILE A 45 -19.19 -7.34 12.31
C ILE A 45 -19.41 -8.24 13.52
N VAL A 46 -20.59 -8.83 13.60
CA VAL A 46 -20.98 -9.77 14.63
C VAL A 46 -21.18 -11.14 13.99
N ASN A 47 -20.49 -12.15 14.52
CA ASN A 47 -20.69 -13.55 14.16
C ASN A 47 -21.30 -14.31 15.34
N VAL A 48 -22.36 -15.06 15.07
CA VAL A 48 -23.05 -15.93 16.03
C VAL A 48 -23.11 -17.34 15.44
N GLY A 49 -22.65 -18.35 16.18
CA GLY A 49 -22.90 -19.76 15.86
C GLY A 49 -21.65 -20.66 15.70
N LYS A 50 -21.93 -21.98 15.67
CA LYS A 50 -20.99 -23.14 15.68
C LYS A 50 -20.52 -23.63 17.07
N GLY A 51 -21.27 -23.38 18.14
CA GLY A 51 -20.86 -23.79 19.50
C GLY A 51 -19.53 -23.17 19.95
N GLN A 52 -19.10 -22.11 19.26
CA GLN A 52 -17.82 -21.41 19.44
C GLN A 52 -18.00 -19.99 20.02
N GLY A 53 -19.25 -19.60 20.36
CA GLY A 53 -19.54 -18.34 21.03
C GLY A 53 -20.09 -17.23 20.14
N ILE A 54 -19.95 -15.98 20.60
CA ILE A 54 -20.23 -14.75 19.84
C ILE A 54 -18.92 -14.04 19.55
N HIS A 55 -18.71 -13.61 18.31
CA HIS A 55 -17.61 -12.70 17.97
C HIS A 55 -18.18 -11.31 17.71
N ILE A 56 -17.73 -10.31 18.45
CA ILE A 56 -18.12 -8.90 18.26
C ILE A 56 -16.85 -8.12 17.93
N GLY A 57 -16.61 -7.88 16.64
CA GLY A 57 -15.33 -7.37 16.16
C GLY A 57 -14.20 -8.32 16.56
N ASN A 58 -13.27 -7.84 17.39
CA ASN A 58 -12.06 -8.57 17.81
C ASN A 58 -12.26 -9.40 19.09
N GLN A 59 -13.43 -9.30 19.72
CA GLN A 59 -13.71 -9.95 20.99
C GLN A 59 -14.45 -11.27 20.75
N VAL A 60 -13.89 -12.36 21.28
CA VAL A 60 -14.46 -13.71 21.18
C VAL A 60 -15.03 -14.11 22.54
N ILE A 61 -16.32 -14.34 22.58
CA ILE A 61 -17.09 -14.65 23.78
C ILE A 61 -17.49 -16.12 23.70
N GLN A 62 -16.60 -17.01 24.16
CA GLN A 62 -16.73 -18.47 24.00
C GLN A 62 -17.89 -19.06 24.81
N GLN A 63 -18.28 -18.41 25.91
CA GLN A 63 -19.40 -18.79 26.76
C GLN A 63 -20.37 -17.62 26.86
N PHE A 64 -21.67 -17.89 27.03
CA PHE A 64 -22.66 -16.82 27.18
C PHE A 64 -22.41 -16.02 28.46
N ASP A 65 -21.71 -14.89 28.31
CA ASP A 65 -21.44 -13.92 29.35
C ASP A 65 -22.08 -12.59 28.95
N LEU A 66 -23.20 -12.28 29.59
CA LEU A 66 -23.98 -11.08 29.31
C LEU A 66 -23.21 -9.80 29.65
N ASP A 67 -22.42 -9.83 30.73
CA ASP A 67 -21.72 -8.65 31.21
C ASP A 67 -20.58 -8.30 30.24
N THR A 68 -19.84 -9.32 29.79
CA THR A 68 -18.83 -9.16 28.73
C THR A 68 -19.45 -8.67 27.41
N ILE A 69 -20.57 -9.26 26.96
CA ILE A 69 -21.27 -8.80 25.74
C ILE A 69 -21.65 -7.32 25.86
N ARG A 70 -22.22 -6.93 27.01
CA ARG A 70 -22.66 -5.56 27.27
C ARG A 70 -21.51 -4.58 27.28
N GLU A 71 -20.41 -4.91 27.96
CA GLU A 71 -19.23 -4.05 28.03
C GLU A 71 -18.66 -3.77 26.63
N ILE A 72 -18.50 -4.81 25.82
CA ILE A 72 -18.00 -4.69 24.43
C ILE A 72 -18.92 -3.81 23.60
N LEU A 73 -20.24 -4.03 23.68
CA LEU A 73 -21.21 -3.23 22.92
C LEU A 73 -21.19 -1.75 23.33
N LYS A 74 -21.04 -1.45 24.62
CA LYS A 74 -20.91 -0.07 25.12
C LYS A 74 -19.62 0.58 24.67
N GLU A 75 -18.49 -0.13 24.74
CA GLU A 75 -17.18 0.32 24.24
C GLU A 75 -17.27 0.71 22.75
N LYS A 76 -17.87 -0.16 21.92
CA LYS A 76 -18.01 0.11 20.47
C LYS A 76 -18.93 1.29 20.19
N LYS A 77 -20.05 1.44 20.93
CA LYS A 77 -20.98 2.57 20.79
C LYS A 77 -20.31 3.90 21.17
N ALA A 78 -19.51 3.92 22.24
CA ALA A 78 -18.76 5.09 22.67
C ALA A 78 -17.69 5.49 21.64
N SER A 79 -16.92 4.52 21.13
CA SER A 79 -15.90 4.74 20.10
C SER A 79 -16.45 5.38 18.83
N GLN A 80 -17.64 4.95 18.37
CA GLN A 80 -18.30 5.53 17.19
C GLN A 80 -18.72 6.99 17.40
N THR A 81 -19.19 7.32 18.61
CA THR A 81 -19.65 8.67 18.93
C THR A 81 -18.47 9.65 19.00
N THR A 82 -17.33 9.22 19.56
CA THR A 82 -16.10 10.02 19.63
C THR A 82 -15.47 10.26 18.25
N ARG A 83 -15.49 9.25 17.36
CA ARG A 83 -14.92 9.34 16.00
C ARG A 83 -15.68 10.32 15.10
N MET A 84 -17.01 10.31 15.13
CA MET A 84 -17.83 11.27 14.37
C MET A 84 -17.57 12.72 14.83
N GLY A 85 -17.37 12.94 16.12
CA GLY A 85 -17.00 14.26 16.64
C GLY A 85 -15.64 14.74 16.13
N PHE A 86 -14.64 13.85 16.09
CA PHE A 86 -13.28 14.19 15.62
C PHE A 86 -13.23 14.49 14.12
N ILE A 87 -13.95 13.71 13.30
CA ILE A 87 -14.03 13.94 11.84
C ILE A 87 -14.64 15.32 11.54
N LEU A 88 -15.68 15.71 12.27
CA LEU A 88 -16.31 17.02 12.10
C LEU A 88 -15.32 18.16 12.40
N ILE A 89 -14.54 18.03 13.48
CA ILE A 89 -13.52 19.03 13.87
C ILE A 89 -12.43 19.14 12.80
N VAL A 90 -11.92 18.01 12.30
CA VAL A 90 -10.87 17.99 11.26
C VAL A 90 -11.38 18.58 9.95
N MET A 91 -12.63 18.31 9.54
CA MET A 91 -13.21 18.93 8.36
C MET A 91 -13.30 20.45 8.48
N VAL A 92 -13.72 20.96 9.64
CA VAL A 92 -13.79 22.41 9.88
C VAL A 92 -12.40 23.05 9.80
N LEU A 93 -11.37 22.41 10.36
CA LEU A 93 -10.00 22.90 10.29
C LEU A 93 -9.44 22.88 8.84
N LEU A 94 -9.70 21.83 8.08
CA LEU A 94 -9.28 21.72 6.67
C LEU A 94 -9.93 22.79 5.80
N LEU A 95 -11.23 23.04 5.98
CA LEU A 95 -11.93 24.12 5.26
C LEU A 95 -11.36 25.50 5.61
N GLY A 96 -10.99 25.72 6.88
CA GLY A 96 -10.30 26.95 7.29
C GLY A 96 -8.93 27.13 6.64
N MET A 97 -8.13 26.06 6.55
CA MET A 97 -6.82 26.09 5.89
C MET A 97 -6.92 26.36 4.39
N ILE A 98 -7.88 25.71 3.70
CA ILE A 98 -8.16 25.95 2.28
C ILE A 98 -8.58 27.41 2.06
N TYR A 99 -9.43 27.95 2.94
CA TYR A 99 -9.85 29.36 2.86
C TYR A 99 -8.66 30.32 3.02
N ILE A 100 -7.73 30.06 3.94
CA ILE A 100 -6.52 30.88 4.13
C ILE A 100 -5.65 30.87 2.87
N VAL A 101 -5.36 29.69 2.30
CA VAL A 101 -4.55 29.56 1.09
C VAL A 101 -5.21 30.24 -0.11
N TYR A 102 -6.53 30.09 -0.24
CA TYR A 102 -7.30 30.74 -1.30
C TYR A 102 -7.26 32.27 -1.19
N MET A 103 -7.34 32.82 0.02
CA MET A 103 -7.24 34.26 0.25
C MET A 103 -5.82 34.81 0.02
N ASP A 104 -4.79 33.99 0.19
CA ASP A 104 -3.40 34.39 -0.09
C ASP A 104 -3.11 34.46 -1.59
N GLN A 105 -3.63 33.50 -2.36
CA GLN A 105 -3.53 33.49 -3.84
C GLN A 105 -4.21 34.70 -4.50
N ILE A 106 -5.30 35.20 -3.92
CA ILE A 106 -5.99 36.40 -4.44
C ILE A 106 -5.14 37.66 -4.27
N LYS A 107 -4.28 37.74 -3.25
CA LYS A 107 -3.43 38.91 -3.01
C LYS A 107 -2.26 39.01 -4.00
N GLU A 108 -1.82 37.91 -4.58
CA GLU A 108 -0.71 37.90 -5.55
C GLU A 108 -1.14 38.26 -6.98
N HIS A 109 -2.45 38.21 -7.30
CA HIS A 109 -2.93 38.44 -8.66
C HIS A 109 -3.16 39.92 -9.06
N ASP A 110 -2.92 40.88 -8.15
CA ASP A 110 -3.12 42.31 -8.41
C ASP A 110 -1.85 43.10 -8.84
N GLN A 111 -0.74 42.43 -9.18
CA GLN A 111 0.46 43.11 -9.69
C GLN A 111 0.84 42.68 -11.12
N LEU A 112 0.48 43.57 -12.05
CA LEU A 112 1.03 43.91 -13.37
C LEU A 112 1.76 42.85 -14.25
N ASN A 113 1.25 42.76 -15.48
CA ASN A 113 1.89 42.25 -16.71
C ASN A 113 3.00 43.22 -17.21
N PRO A 114 4.04 42.76 -17.93
CA PRO A 114 3.90 42.65 -19.40
C PRO A 114 4.59 41.44 -20.07
N GLN A 115 4.11 41.13 -21.28
CA GLN A 115 4.59 40.09 -22.19
C GLN A 115 6.09 40.18 -22.52
N PRO A 116 6.81 39.04 -22.62
CA PRO A 116 8.05 38.94 -23.35
C PRO A 116 7.85 38.40 -24.78
N SER A 117 8.56 39.03 -25.71
CA SER A 117 8.72 38.65 -27.11
C SER A 117 9.40 37.28 -27.24
N ILE A 118 8.85 36.43 -28.10
CA ILE A 118 9.37 35.10 -28.44
C ILE A 118 10.57 35.26 -29.38
N ASN A 119 11.78 35.05 -28.85
CA ASN A 119 12.95 34.69 -29.65
C ASN A 119 13.40 33.29 -29.21
N GLN A 120 13.11 32.29 -30.03
CA GLN A 120 13.55 30.91 -29.84
C GLN A 120 15.06 30.84 -30.07
N THR A 121 15.82 30.91 -28.98
CA THR A 121 17.19 30.37 -28.97
C THR A 121 17.09 28.91 -28.56
N GLN A 122 17.49 27.99 -29.45
CA GLN A 122 17.57 26.58 -29.12
C GLN A 122 18.40 26.40 -27.83
N PRO A 123 17.92 25.61 -26.86
CA PRO A 123 18.67 25.34 -25.65
C PRO A 123 20.01 24.71 -26.03
N LYS A 124 21.10 25.34 -25.59
CA LYS A 124 22.46 24.88 -25.78
C LYS A 124 22.60 23.55 -25.06
N ILE A 125 22.49 22.45 -25.81
CA ILE A 125 22.45 21.11 -25.24
C ILE A 125 23.80 20.82 -24.59
N PRO A 126 23.87 20.54 -23.28
CA PRO A 126 25.13 20.23 -22.63
C PRO A 126 25.80 19.02 -23.31
N LYS A 127 27.04 19.21 -23.75
CA LYS A 127 27.93 18.11 -24.13
C LYS A 127 28.37 17.46 -22.83
N TYR A 128 27.78 16.33 -22.48
CA TYR A 128 28.35 15.43 -21.49
C TYR A 128 29.40 14.57 -22.20
N PRO A 129 30.68 14.63 -21.81
CA PRO A 129 31.71 13.77 -22.37
C PRO A 129 31.58 12.35 -21.79
N ASN A 130 31.65 11.29 -22.61
CA ASN A 130 32.18 9.94 -22.33
C ASN A 130 31.99 9.24 -20.95
N GLU A 131 31.06 9.66 -20.10
CA GLU A 131 30.92 9.16 -18.72
C GLU A 131 30.06 7.91 -18.59
N PHE A 132 29.41 7.44 -19.67
CA PHE A 132 28.45 6.35 -19.53
C PHE A 132 29.06 5.02 -19.06
N PRO A 133 30.24 4.56 -19.53
CA PRO A 133 30.87 3.35 -18.98
C PRO A 133 31.16 3.47 -17.48
N GLU A 134 31.54 4.65 -17.01
CA GLU A 134 31.76 4.94 -15.59
C GLU A 134 30.43 4.94 -14.82
N ASN A 135 29.40 5.59 -15.36
CA ASN A 135 28.05 5.62 -14.80
C ASN A 135 27.40 4.24 -14.76
N ALA A 136 27.62 3.39 -15.77
CA ALA A 136 27.14 2.01 -15.80
C ALA A 136 27.82 1.17 -14.72
N THR A 137 29.14 1.31 -14.57
CA THR A 137 29.90 0.64 -13.50
C THR A 137 29.47 1.09 -12.11
N LEU A 138 29.26 2.40 -11.94
CA LEU A 138 28.73 2.99 -10.71
C LEU A 138 27.32 2.47 -10.42
N LEU A 139 26.46 2.41 -11.44
CA LEU A 139 25.10 1.89 -11.31
C LEU A 139 25.09 0.41 -10.89
N VAL A 140 25.91 -0.44 -11.51
CA VAL A 140 26.08 -1.85 -11.07
C VAL A 140 26.47 -1.91 -9.60
N THR A 141 27.41 -1.08 -9.17
CA THR A 141 27.87 -1.01 -7.77
C THR A 141 26.75 -0.59 -6.82
N LYS A 142 25.94 0.41 -7.20
CA LYS A 142 24.80 0.86 -6.39
C LYS A 142 23.69 -0.19 -6.34
N LEU A 143 23.42 -0.88 -7.44
CA LEU A 143 22.41 -1.92 -7.53
C LEU A 143 22.80 -3.16 -6.70
N ASN A 144 24.05 -3.63 -6.76
CA ASN A 144 24.51 -4.80 -5.98
C ASN A 144 24.34 -4.68 -4.46
N ASN A 145 24.22 -3.45 -3.94
CA ASN A 145 24.04 -3.19 -2.51
C ASN A 145 22.67 -2.59 -2.19
N ALA A 146 21.79 -2.48 -3.19
CA ALA A 146 20.53 -1.81 -3.04
C ALA A 146 19.55 -2.65 -2.23
N ARG A 147 18.91 -1.99 -1.26
CA ARG A 147 17.83 -2.56 -0.46
C ARG A 147 16.71 -1.56 -0.34
N LEU A 148 15.48 -2.06 -0.32
CA LEU A 148 14.28 -1.27 -0.08
C LEU A 148 13.44 -2.00 0.96
N GLN A 149 13.23 -1.34 2.10
CA GLN A 149 12.36 -1.83 3.16
C GLN A 149 11.30 -0.79 3.49
N GLY A 150 10.11 -1.26 3.82
CA GLY A 150 9.02 -0.36 4.12
C GLY A 150 7.75 -1.08 4.55
N GLU A 151 6.77 -0.26 4.87
CA GLU A 151 5.44 -0.67 5.29
C GLU A 151 4.42 0.13 4.48
N GLU A 152 3.38 -0.54 3.98
CA GLU A 152 2.34 0.08 3.14
C GLU A 152 0.95 -0.46 3.45
N GLY A 153 -0.06 0.32 3.10
CA GLY A 153 -1.45 0.00 3.36
C GLY A 153 -1.94 0.58 4.68
N ASP A 154 -3.15 0.15 5.08
CA ASP A 154 -3.81 0.69 6.26
C ASP A 154 -4.19 -0.45 7.19
N ARG A 155 -3.61 -0.36 8.39
CA ARG A 155 -3.82 -1.33 9.48
C ARG A 155 -5.27 -1.33 9.96
N GLN A 156 -6.03 -0.26 9.75
CA GLN A 156 -7.43 -0.13 10.15
C GLN A 156 -8.40 -0.79 9.17
N THR A 157 -8.18 -0.63 7.85
CA THR A 157 -8.96 -1.29 6.80
C THR A 157 -8.54 -2.73 6.53
N GLY A 158 -7.42 -3.15 7.13
CA GLY A 158 -7.00 -4.54 7.23
C GLY A 158 -6.27 -5.10 6.02
N SER A 159 -5.63 -4.23 5.25
CA SER A 159 -4.65 -4.61 4.26
C SER A 159 -3.36 -3.85 4.54
N PHE A 160 -2.41 -4.50 5.19
CA PHE A 160 -1.10 -3.96 5.51
C PHE A 160 -0.01 -4.87 4.96
N TYR A 161 1.06 -4.27 4.45
CA TYR A 161 2.17 -4.95 3.81
C TYR A 161 3.47 -4.49 4.45
N SER A 162 4.32 -5.43 4.85
CA SER A 162 5.72 -5.16 5.15
C SER A 162 6.58 -5.84 4.11
N TYR A 163 7.55 -5.12 3.56
CA TYR A 163 8.45 -5.65 2.54
C TYR A 163 9.91 -5.34 2.87
N ASN A 164 10.76 -6.26 2.46
CA ASN A 164 12.20 -6.07 2.42
C ASN A 164 12.70 -6.71 1.12
N VAL A 165 13.11 -5.88 0.16
CA VAL A 165 13.62 -6.27 -1.15
C VAL A 165 15.10 -5.95 -1.23
N TRP A 166 15.87 -6.84 -1.83
CA TRP A 166 17.27 -6.59 -2.14
C TRP A 166 17.61 -7.12 -3.54
N LEU A 167 18.64 -6.53 -4.13
CA LEU A 167 19.18 -6.94 -5.42
C LEU A 167 20.51 -7.67 -5.20
N GLU A 168 20.81 -8.63 -6.06
CA GLU A 168 22.01 -9.46 -5.97
C GLU A 168 22.45 -9.91 -7.38
N ASP A 169 23.66 -10.45 -7.47
CA ASP A 169 24.25 -10.95 -8.71
C ASP A 169 24.15 -9.95 -9.89
N VAL A 170 24.30 -8.65 -9.60
CA VAL A 170 24.18 -7.60 -10.62
C VAL A 170 25.46 -7.50 -11.43
N SER A 171 25.34 -7.59 -12.74
CA SER A 171 26.45 -7.51 -13.69
C SER A 171 26.09 -6.72 -14.94
N LEU A 172 27.09 -6.06 -15.52
CA LEU A 172 27.01 -5.43 -16.84
C LEU A 172 27.42 -6.44 -17.92
N GLU A 173 26.55 -6.68 -18.89
CA GLU A 173 26.91 -7.43 -20.10
C GLU A 173 27.77 -6.57 -21.03
N SER A 174 28.56 -7.22 -21.89
CA SER A 174 29.36 -6.52 -22.89
C SER A 174 28.48 -5.64 -23.78
N PRO A 175 28.88 -4.38 -24.05
CA PRO A 175 28.09 -3.49 -24.87
C PRO A 175 27.93 -4.05 -26.28
N HIS A 176 26.75 -3.86 -26.85
CA HIS A 176 26.50 -4.10 -28.26
C HIS A 176 26.52 -2.76 -28.99
N ASP A 177 27.54 -2.58 -29.83
CA ASP A 177 27.68 -1.39 -30.67
C ASP A 177 27.16 -1.68 -32.08
N SER A 178 26.31 -0.80 -32.59
CA SER A 178 25.88 -0.82 -33.98
C SER A 178 25.97 0.58 -34.59
N THR A 179 26.32 0.63 -35.88
CA THR A 179 26.30 1.87 -36.66
C THR A 179 25.24 1.75 -37.72
N GLU A 180 24.09 2.38 -37.49
CA GLU A 180 22.98 2.41 -38.45
C GLU A 180 22.67 3.87 -38.82
N ASN A 181 22.52 4.16 -40.11
CA ASN A 181 22.18 5.50 -40.61
C ASN A 181 23.10 6.64 -40.09
N ASN A 182 24.42 6.40 -40.03
CA ASN A 182 25.43 7.33 -39.49
C ASN A 182 25.21 7.73 -38.02
N ARG A 183 24.42 6.97 -37.25
CA ARG A 183 24.28 7.13 -35.81
C ARG A 183 25.05 6.01 -35.11
N HIS A 184 25.91 6.40 -34.17
CA HIS A 184 26.54 5.44 -33.27
C HIS A 184 25.53 5.09 -32.18
N VAL A 185 25.00 3.87 -32.24
CA VAL A 185 24.06 3.34 -31.26
C VAL A 185 24.81 2.35 -30.39
N GLN A 186 24.78 2.59 -29.09
CA GLN A 186 25.36 1.68 -28.11
C GLN A 186 24.26 1.14 -27.21
N GLN A 187 24.26 -0.17 -26.99
CA GLN A 187 23.33 -0.83 -26.09
C GLN A 187 24.10 -1.45 -24.93
N TYR A 188 23.68 -1.11 -23.71
CA TYR A 188 24.23 -1.67 -22.48
C TYR A 188 23.11 -2.41 -21.75
N THR A 189 23.41 -3.63 -21.31
CA THR A 189 22.45 -4.46 -20.57
C THR A 189 23.01 -4.71 -19.18
N ILE A 190 22.28 -4.29 -18.15
CA ILE A 190 22.53 -4.71 -16.76
C ILE A 190 21.55 -5.82 -16.44
N ILE A 191 22.06 -6.96 -15.98
CA ILE A 191 21.25 -8.08 -15.49
C ILE A 191 21.50 -8.27 -14.01
N GLY A 192 20.53 -8.86 -13.32
CA GLY A 192 20.71 -9.27 -11.94
C GLY A 192 19.52 -10.04 -11.41
N LYS A 193 19.57 -10.36 -10.12
CA LYS A 193 18.50 -11.03 -9.39
C LYS A 193 17.93 -10.09 -8.33
N TRP A 194 16.69 -10.33 -7.99
CA TRP A 194 16.05 -9.72 -6.83
C TRP A 194 15.41 -10.81 -5.99
N SER A 195 15.40 -10.59 -4.69
CA SER A 195 14.68 -11.43 -3.75
C SER A 195 14.07 -10.57 -2.65
N SER A 196 13.03 -11.10 -2.00
CA SER A 196 12.25 -10.32 -1.05
C SER A 196 11.65 -11.17 0.05
N LYS A 197 11.35 -10.52 1.17
CA LYS A 197 10.41 -11.00 2.18
C LYS A 197 9.20 -10.07 2.17
N VAL A 198 8.03 -10.60 1.82
CA VAL A 198 6.77 -9.86 1.85
C VAL A 198 5.81 -10.50 2.84
N TYR A 199 5.37 -9.70 3.80
CA TYR A 199 4.38 -10.05 4.78
C TYR A 199 3.11 -9.28 4.45
N LYS A 200 2.00 -10.00 4.28
CA LYS A 200 0.69 -9.39 4.17
C LYS A 200 -0.04 -9.65 5.47
N GLU A 201 -0.24 -8.60 6.26
CA GLU A 201 -1.14 -8.65 7.38
C GLU A 201 -2.55 -8.37 6.86
N ILE A 202 -3.38 -9.42 6.87
CA ILE A 202 -4.82 -9.25 6.66
C ILE A 202 -5.44 -9.09 8.04
N ASN A 203 -5.88 -7.86 8.34
CA ASN A 203 -6.58 -7.59 9.59
C ASN A 203 -8.05 -7.98 9.42
N THR A 204 -8.32 -9.27 9.35
CA THR A 204 -9.68 -9.80 9.53
C THR A 204 -9.96 -9.82 11.03
N PHE A 205 -10.77 -8.87 11.50
CA PHE A 205 -11.31 -8.85 12.87
C PHE A 205 -10.26 -8.71 14.00
N GLY A 206 -9.17 -7.97 13.80
CA GLY A 206 -8.16 -7.76 14.84
C GLY A 206 -7.28 -8.98 15.13
N LEU A 207 -7.45 -10.08 14.40
CA LEU A 207 -6.57 -11.23 14.46
C LEU A 207 -5.45 -11.03 13.45
N ARG A 208 -4.22 -10.95 13.96
CA ARG A 208 -3.00 -10.99 13.15
C ARG A 208 -2.89 -12.37 12.51
N VAL A 209 -3.43 -12.52 11.31
CA VAL A 209 -3.14 -13.69 10.48
C VAL A 209 -1.79 -13.44 9.84
N ASP A 210 -0.75 -13.76 10.59
CA ASP A 210 0.66 -13.66 10.20
C ASP A 210 0.98 -14.74 9.17
N THR A 211 0.28 -14.75 8.05
CA THR A 211 0.64 -15.61 6.93
C THR A 211 1.65 -14.85 6.06
N PRO A 212 2.92 -15.29 5.98
CA PRO A 212 3.78 -14.86 4.87
C PRO A 212 2.98 -15.02 3.58
N TRP A 213 3.03 -14.02 2.71
CA TRP A 213 2.15 -14.02 1.56
C TRP A 213 2.55 -15.16 0.63
N GLY A 214 1.77 -16.24 0.63
CA GLY A 214 2.15 -17.54 0.07
C GLY A 214 2.91 -18.39 1.09
N SER A 215 2.50 -19.65 1.23
CA SER A 215 3.07 -20.65 2.14
C SER A 215 4.61 -20.68 2.11
N ASN A 216 5.28 -20.01 3.05
CA ASN A 216 6.74 -19.93 3.18
C ASN A 216 7.51 -19.62 1.88
N LYS A 217 6.89 -18.90 0.93
CA LYS A 217 7.57 -18.52 -0.31
C LYS A 217 8.38 -17.26 -0.07
N THR A 218 9.64 -17.28 -0.49
CA THR A 218 10.49 -16.09 -0.59
C THR A 218 10.36 -15.60 -2.03
N PRO A 219 9.64 -14.51 -2.33
CA PRO A 219 9.60 -13.97 -3.69
C PRO A 219 10.99 -13.72 -4.26
N TYR A 220 11.18 -14.04 -5.53
CA TYR A 220 12.43 -13.85 -6.24
C TYR A 220 12.19 -13.72 -7.74
N GLY A 221 13.19 -13.20 -8.43
CA GLY A 221 13.18 -13.15 -9.89
C GLY A 221 14.44 -12.54 -10.46
N ASN A 222 14.52 -12.53 -11.78
CA ASN A 222 15.57 -11.81 -12.50
C ASN A 222 15.07 -10.41 -12.85
N PHE A 223 16.00 -9.49 -13.11
CA PHE A 223 15.71 -8.22 -13.74
C PHE A 223 16.71 -7.93 -14.87
N THR A 224 16.31 -7.06 -15.78
CA THR A 224 17.15 -6.58 -16.88
C THR A 224 16.89 -5.10 -17.10
N VAL A 225 17.96 -4.32 -17.20
CA VAL A 225 17.93 -2.90 -17.55
C VAL A 225 18.70 -2.73 -18.84
N LYS A 226 18.02 -2.29 -19.90
CA LYS A 226 18.63 -1.98 -21.20
C LYS A 226 18.70 -0.48 -21.37
N PHE A 227 19.90 0.01 -21.63
CA PHE A 227 20.16 1.39 -21.98
C PHE A 227 20.47 1.45 -23.46
N GLU A 228 19.73 2.27 -24.19
CA GLU A 228 20.09 2.67 -25.54
C GLU A 228 20.71 4.06 -25.47
N MET A 229 21.86 4.20 -26.12
CA MET A 229 22.53 5.47 -26.29
C MET A 229 22.67 5.82 -27.75
N ILE A 230 22.41 7.09 -28.06
CA ILE A 230 22.68 7.68 -29.37
C ILE A 230 23.63 8.84 -29.16
N ASN A 231 24.81 8.77 -29.79
CA ASN A 231 25.87 9.78 -29.64
C ASN A 231 26.18 10.07 -28.16
N GLU A 232 26.47 9.01 -27.39
CA GLU A 232 26.85 9.07 -25.96
C GLU A 232 25.76 9.60 -25.01
N ARG A 233 24.51 9.71 -25.48
CA ARG A 233 23.38 10.14 -24.65
C ARG A 233 22.38 9.02 -24.50
N VAL A 234 21.97 8.74 -23.27
CA VAL A 234 20.88 7.82 -22.96
C VAL A 234 19.59 8.35 -23.57
N THR A 235 19.07 7.65 -24.56
CA THR A 235 17.82 8.00 -25.25
C THR A 235 16.65 7.15 -24.80
N ASN A 236 16.91 5.94 -24.32
CA ASN A 236 15.89 5.01 -23.89
C ASN A 236 16.42 4.12 -22.75
N ILE A 237 15.55 3.88 -21.76
CA ILE A 237 15.81 3.00 -20.63
C ILE A 237 14.64 2.02 -20.56
N GLN A 238 14.91 0.74 -20.80
CA GLN A 238 13.93 -0.33 -20.66
C GLN A 238 14.26 -1.15 -19.42
N LEU A 239 13.32 -1.18 -18.47
CA LEU A 239 13.43 -1.96 -17.25
C LEU A 239 12.41 -3.10 -17.28
N ASP A 240 12.90 -4.33 -17.26
CA ASP A 240 12.11 -5.53 -17.07
C ASP A 240 12.43 -6.18 -15.72
N VAL A 241 11.39 -6.59 -15.00
CA VAL A 241 11.51 -7.26 -13.71
C VAL A 241 10.58 -8.46 -13.74
N ALA A 242 11.16 -9.65 -13.63
CA ALA A 242 10.44 -10.90 -13.79
C ALA A 242 9.26 -11.00 -12.82
N ARG A 243 8.12 -11.43 -13.34
CA ARG A 243 6.86 -11.63 -12.61
C ARG A 243 6.51 -13.12 -12.61
N HIS A 244 5.71 -13.52 -11.64
CA HIS A 244 5.22 -14.89 -11.52
C HIS A 244 3.70 -14.87 -11.38
N ASP A 245 3.04 -16.02 -11.61
CA ASP A 245 1.59 -16.16 -11.43
C ASP A 245 1.22 -16.28 -9.94
N ASP A 246 1.73 -15.33 -9.14
CA ASP A 246 1.42 -15.20 -7.74
C ASP A 246 1.50 -13.73 -7.30
N SER A 247 0.52 -13.35 -6.49
CA SER A 247 0.31 -11.95 -6.10
C SER A 247 1.44 -11.40 -5.21
N ALA A 248 2.07 -12.26 -4.40
CA ALA A 248 3.19 -11.88 -3.55
C ALA A 248 4.44 -11.51 -4.36
N ASN A 249 4.76 -12.34 -5.36
CA ASN A 249 5.88 -12.09 -6.24
C ASN A 249 5.66 -10.88 -7.12
N ASN A 250 4.43 -10.67 -7.61
CA ASN A 250 4.12 -9.48 -8.40
C ASN A 250 4.22 -8.19 -7.59
N TYR A 251 3.83 -8.20 -6.31
CA TYR A 251 4.05 -7.06 -5.43
C TYR A 251 5.53 -6.84 -5.14
N ALA A 252 6.28 -7.90 -4.82
CA ALA A 252 7.72 -7.82 -4.59
C ALA A 252 8.49 -7.32 -5.82
N ALA A 253 8.10 -7.78 -7.02
CA ALA A 253 8.65 -7.34 -8.30
C ALA A 253 8.40 -5.85 -8.54
N GLU A 254 7.23 -5.32 -8.16
CA GLU A 254 6.95 -3.89 -8.25
C GLU A 254 7.85 -3.08 -7.30
N LYS A 255 8.13 -3.60 -6.09
CA LYS A 255 9.06 -2.97 -5.16
C LYS A 255 10.52 -3.04 -5.62
N ALA A 256 10.93 -4.16 -6.23
CA ALA A 256 12.23 -4.27 -6.90
C ALA A 256 12.35 -3.26 -8.04
N LYS A 257 11.30 -3.11 -8.86
CA LYS A 257 11.24 -2.12 -9.93
C LYS A 257 11.41 -0.69 -9.41
N GLN A 258 10.69 -0.32 -8.36
CA GLN A 258 10.79 1.00 -7.71
C GLN A 258 12.22 1.27 -7.19
N LEU A 259 12.84 0.28 -6.55
CA LEU A 259 14.23 0.37 -6.09
C LEU A 259 15.20 0.60 -7.25
N ILE A 260 15.10 -0.20 -8.32
CA ILE A 260 15.97 -0.09 -9.50
C ILE A 260 15.81 1.28 -10.16
N GLN A 261 14.56 1.74 -10.36
CA GLN A 261 14.28 3.07 -10.92
C GLN A 261 14.88 4.20 -10.09
N SER A 262 14.74 4.14 -8.76
CA SER A 262 15.34 5.11 -7.85
C SER A 262 16.87 5.18 -8.02
N LYS A 263 17.55 4.03 -8.17
CA LYS A 263 19.01 4.00 -8.37
C LYS A 263 19.45 4.48 -9.74
N ILE A 264 18.66 4.21 -10.77
CA ILE A 264 18.89 4.76 -12.11
C ILE A 264 18.80 6.29 -12.08
N SER A 265 17.75 6.85 -11.49
CA SER A 265 17.58 8.30 -11.33
C SER A 265 18.71 8.93 -10.54
N GLU A 266 19.14 8.29 -9.45
CA GLU A 266 20.24 8.77 -8.61
C GLU A 266 21.57 8.88 -9.37
N VAL A 267 21.88 7.92 -10.25
CA VAL A 267 23.17 7.87 -10.96
C VAL A 267 23.14 8.71 -12.23
N LEU A 268 22.08 8.58 -13.04
CA LEU A 268 22.03 9.21 -14.35
C LEU A 268 21.41 10.61 -14.32
N GLN A 269 20.85 11.04 -13.19
CA GLN A 269 20.14 12.32 -13.04
C GLN A 269 19.05 12.52 -14.09
N VAL A 270 18.45 11.42 -14.50
CA VAL A 270 17.31 11.38 -15.41
C VAL A 270 16.08 11.10 -14.53
N PHE A 271 14.96 11.77 -14.83
CA PHE A 271 13.70 11.83 -14.07
C PHE A 271 13.60 12.95 -13.03
#